data_AF-A0A7W4VQT7-F1
#
_entry.id   AF-A0A7W4VQT7-F1
#
_cell.length_a   1.000
_cell.length_b   1.000
_cell.length_c   1.000
_cell.angle_alpha   90.00
_cell.angle_beta   90.00
_cell.angle_gamma   90.00
#
_symmetry.space_group_name_H-M   'P 1'
#
loop_
_entity.id
_entity.type
_entity.pdbx_description
1 polymer ?
#
loop_
_entity_poly.entity_id
_entity_poly.type
_entity_poly.pdbx_seq_one_letter_code
_entity_poly.pdbx_strand_id
1 'polypeptide(L)' 'MERFVVTRTRKGLWSVSHDGETFAIFPTEEEALSATFARAAERRRAGINVAIVVTHALKTPDT' A
#
# COMPACT_ATOMS: atom_id res chain seq x y z
N MET A 1 9.52 0.72 -13.42
CA MET A 1 8.11 0.57 -12.98
C MET A 1 8.16 0.37 -11.48
N GLU A 2 7.52 1.25 -10.72
CA GLU A 2 7.47 1.18 -9.25
C GLU A 2 6.16 0.50 -8.81
N ARG A 3 6.20 -0.19 -7.67
CA ARG A 3 5.02 -0.88 -7.12
C ARG A 3 4.80 -0.49 -5.67
N PHE A 4 3.64 0.09 -5.41
CA PHE A 4 3.14 0.29 -4.05
C PHE A 4 2.17 -0.84 -3.70
N VAL A 5 2.30 -1.38 -2.49
CA VAL A 5 1.43 -2.43 -1.97
C VAL A 5 0.74 -1.92 -0.72
N VAL A 6 -0.57 -1.78 -0.79
CA VAL A 6 -1.45 -1.40 0.32
C VAL A 6 -2.01 -2.67 0.91
N THR A 7 -1.65 -2.99 2.15
CA THR A 7 -2.00 -4.25 2.82
C THR A 7 -2.84 -3.99 4.07
N ARG A 8 -4.02 -4.59 4.15
CA ARG A 8 -4.73 -4.68 5.43
C ARG A 8 -4.06 -5.72 6.32
N THR A 9 -3.47 -5.26 7.42
CA THR A 9 -2.82 -6.11 8.43
C THR A 9 -3.85 -6.88 9.25
N ARG A 10 -3.40 -7.92 9.95
CA ARG A 10 -4.24 -8.71 10.89
C ARG A 10 -4.79 -7.89 12.06
N LYS A 11 -4.14 -6.75 12.38
CA LYS A 11 -4.57 -5.82 13.44
C LYS A 11 -5.63 -4.82 12.95
N GLY A 12 -6.08 -4.94 11.70
CA GLY A 12 -7.06 -4.02 11.10
C GLY A 12 -6.46 -2.71 10.56
N LEU A 13 -5.17 -2.46 10.79
CA LEU A 13 -4.43 -1.33 10.22
C LEU A 13 -4.06 -1.57 8.77
N TRP A 14 -3.75 -0.51 8.03
CA TRP A 14 -3.38 -0.54 6.63
C TRP A 14 -1.92 -0.10 6.45
N SER A 15 -1.06 -1.01 6.00
CA SER A 15 0.35 -0.70 5.72
C SER A 15 0.56 -0.42 4.25
N VAL A 16 1.41 0.55 3.93
CA VAL A 16 1.86 0.80 2.56
C VAL A 16 3.34 0.46 2.45
N SER A 17 3.65 -0.42 1.50
CA SER A 17 5.01 -0.87 1.23
C SER A 17 5.44 -0.52 -0.19
N HIS A 18 6.72 -0.24 -0.37
CA HIS A 18 7.37 0.03 -1.65
C HIS A 18 8.71 -0.70 -1.65
N ASP A 19 9.01 -1.44 -2.72
CA ASP A 19 10.23 -2.26 -2.82
C ASP A 19 10.49 -3.21 -1.64
N GLY A 20 9.42 -3.73 -1.03
CA GLY A 20 9.49 -4.63 0.12
C GLY A 20 9.61 -3.94 1.48
N GLU A 21 9.81 -2.62 1.50
CA GLU A 21 9.90 -1.84 2.74
C GLU A 21 8.56 -1.16 3.06
N THR A 22 8.08 -1.33 4.30
CA THR A 22 6.90 -0.60 4.78
C THR A 22 7.31 0.80 5.20
N PHE A 23 6.74 1.82 4.55
CA PHE A 23 7.08 3.20 4.85
C PHE A 23 5.99 3.95 5.62
N ALA A 24 4.74 3.47 5.60
CA ALA A 24 3.64 4.10 6.34
C ALA A 24 2.59 3.08 6.79
N ILE A 25 1.92 3.38 7.91
CA ILE A 25 0.80 2.62 8.46
C ILE A 25 -0.31 3.60 8.80
N PHE A 26 -1.53 3.27 8.38
CA PHE A 26 -2.72 4.08 8.53
C PHE A 26 -3.82 3.30 9.25
N PRO A 27 -4.71 3.98 10.01
CA PRO A 27 -5.84 3.32 10.64
C PRO A 27 -6.93 2.93 9.63
N THR A 28 -7.06 3.64 8.51
CA THR A 28 -8.11 3.37 7.50
C THR A 28 -7.55 3.06 6.11
N GLU A 29 -8.38 2.39 5.29
CA GLU A 29 -8.08 2.11 3.89
C GLU A 29 -7.97 3.40 3.08
N GLU A 30 -8.89 4.33 3.31
CA GLU A 30 -8.99 5.59 2.59
C GLU A 30 -7.72 6.43 2.77
N GLU A 31 -7.21 6.56 4.00
CA GLU A 31 -5.96 7.28 4.26
C GLU A 31 -4.77 6.61 3.58
N ALA A 32 -4.69 5.28 3.63
CA ALA A 32 -3.61 4.54 2.98
C ALA A 32 -3.65 4.71 1.45
N LEU A 33 -4.82 4.62 0.84
CA LEU A 33 -5.02 4.82 -0.59
C LEU A 33 -4.71 6.27 -0.98
N SER A 34 -5.22 7.25 -0.24
CA SER A 34 -4.97 8.67 -0.50
C SER A 34 -3.48 8.99 -0.49
N ALA A 35 -2.75 8.54 0.54
CA ALA A 35 -1.31 8.71 0.62
C ALA A 35 -0.57 8.00 -0.54
N THR A 36 -0.99 6.79 -0.90
CA THR A 36 -0.39 6.03 -1.99
C THR A 36 -0.63 6.68 -3.35
N PHE A 37 -1.85 7.19 -3.61
CA PHE A 37 -2.19 7.89 -4.85
C PHE A 37 -1.45 9.23 -4.96
N ALA A 38 -1.33 9.99 -3.88
CA ALA A 38 -0.53 11.21 -3.86
C ALA A 38 0.92 10.93 -4.29
N ARG A 39 1.53 9.87 -3.74
CA ARG A 39 2.88 9.47 -4.11
C ARG A 39 2.97 8.95 -5.54
N ALA A 40 2.01 8.15 -5.98
CA ALA A 40 1.95 7.65 -7.35
C ALA A 40 1.81 8.81 -8.37
N ALA A 41 1.05 9.85 -8.04
CA ALA A 41 0.91 11.05 -8.86
C ALA A 41 2.25 11.82 -8.98
N GLU A 42 3.01 11.95 -7.89
CA GLU A 42 4.37 12.53 -7.93
C GLU A 42 5.30 11.74 -8.86
N ARG A 43 5.32 10.41 -8.72
CA ARG A 43 6.16 9.53 -9.55
C ARG A 43 5.76 9.55 -11.01
N ARG A 44 4.45 9.56 -11.30
CA ARG A 44 3.92 9.71 -12.64
C ARG A 44 4.37 11.03 -13.28
N ARG A 45 4.35 12.15 -12.53
CA ARG A 45 4.87 13.45 -13.01
C ARG A 45 6.37 13.41 -13.33
N ALA A 46 7.13 12.54 -12.67
CA ALA A 46 8.53 12.26 -12.97
C ALA A 46 8.73 11.27 -14.13
N GLY A 47 7.66 10.86 -14.84
CA GLY A 47 7.74 9.92 -15.96
C GLY A 47 7.85 8.44 -15.54
N ILE A 48 7.61 8.13 -14.27
CA ILE A 48 7.71 6.77 -13.73
C ILE A 48 6.33 6.12 -13.75
N ASN A 49 6.23 4.94 -14.40
CA ASN A 49 5.03 4.12 -14.33
C ASN A 49 4.90 3.47 -12.95
N VAL A 50 3.72 3.60 -12.33
CA VAL A 50 3.42 3.10 -10.99
C VAL A 50 2.26 2.11 -11.05
N ALA A 51 2.41 0.98 -10.35
CA ALA A 51 1.30 0.09 -10.02
C ALA A 51 0.98 0.19 -8.53
N ILE A 52 -0.32 0.24 -8.21
CA ILE A 52 -0.82 0.15 -6.84
C ILE A 52 -1.54 -1.18 -6.72
N VAL A 53 -1.17 -1.96 -5.71
CA VAL A 53 -1.78 -3.26 -5.43
C VAL A 53 -2.38 -3.23 -4.03
N VAL A 54 -3.67 -3.53 -3.94
CA VAL A 54 -4.38 -3.64 -2.67
C VAL A 54 -4.51 -5.12 -2.32
N THR A 55 -4.19 -5.47 -1.08
CA THR A 55 -4.19 -6.85 -0.60
C THR A 55 -4.60 -6.91 0.87
N HIS A 56 -5.03 -8.08 1.31
CA HIS A 56 -5.35 -8.36 2.70
C HIS A 56 -4.42 -9.46 3.21
N ALA A 57 -3.93 -9.32 4.44
CA ALA A 57 -3.20 -10.40 5.08
C ALA A 57 -4.12 -11.63 5.15
N LEU A 58 -3.72 -12.72 4.48
CA LEU A 58 -4.46 -13.98 4.49
C LEU A 58 -4.61 -14.43 5.94
N LYS A 59 -5.87 -14.62 6.36
CA LYS A 59 -6.19 -15.38 7.56
C LYS A 59 -5.81 -16.82 7.25
N THR A 60 -4.68 -17.29 7.77
CA THR A 60 -4.44 -18.73 7.83
C THR A 60 -5.56 -19.32 8.68
N PRO A 61 -6.35 -20.27 8.17
CA PRO A 61 -7.34 -20.94 9.01
C PRO A 61 -6.58 -21.59 10.18
N ASP A 62 -7.01 -21.28 11.40
CA ASP A 62 -6.51 -21.98 12.60
C ASP A 62 -6.68 -23.49 12.35
N THR A 63 -5.57 -24.21 12.39
CA THR A 63 -5.53 -25.68 12.30
C THR A 63 -5.55 -26.25 13.70
#